data_AF-A0A845MM01-F1
#
_entry.id   AF-A0A845MM01-F1
#
_cell.length_a   1.000
_cell.length_b   1.000
_cell.length_c   1.000
_cell.angle_alpha   90.00
_cell.angle_beta   90.00
_cell.angle_gamma   90.00
#
_symmetry.space_group_name_H-M   'P 1'
#
loop_
_entity.id
_entity.type
_entity.pdbx_description
1 polymer ?
#
loop_
_entity_poly.entity_id
_entity_poly.type
_entity_poly.pdbx_seq_one_letter_code
_entity_poly.pdbx_strand_id
1 'polypeptide(L)' 'MISASTSRVSVQSNARTIALTMFILGAGLVFLTGFAPSTTLHNAAHDSRHTLSFPCH' A
#
# COMPACT_ATOMS: atom_id res chain seq x y z
N MET A 1 3.46 -32.24 31.13
CA MET A 1 3.92 -30.84 31.19
C MET A 1 4.48 -30.53 29.81
N ILE A 2 3.73 -29.85 28.94
CA ILE A 2 4.15 -29.59 27.54
C ILE A 2 4.58 -28.13 27.47
N SER A 3 5.89 -27.87 27.39
CA SER A 3 6.42 -26.52 27.17
C SER A 3 6.36 -26.19 25.68
N ALA A 4 5.51 -25.24 25.30
CA ALA A 4 5.52 -24.65 23.98
C ALA A 4 6.71 -23.67 23.86
N SER A 5 7.65 -23.94 22.95
CA SER A 5 8.69 -22.98 22.59
C SER A 5 8.10 -21.94 21.63
N THR A 6 7.97 -20.71 22.10
CA THR A 6 7.62 -19.56 21.25
C THR A 6 8.86 -19.09 20.50
N SER A 7 8.91 -19.35 19.19
CA SER A 7 9.90 -18.74 18.30
C SER A 7 9.58 -17.27 18.12
N ARG A 8 10.40 -16.40 18.71
CA ARG A 8 10.29 -14.95 18.49
C ARG A 8 10.94 -14.63 17.15
N VAL A 9 10.15 -14.26 16.16
CA VAL A 9 10.67 -13.69 14.91
C VAL A 9 11.20 -12.30 15.24
N SER A 10 12.51 -12.10 15.10
CA SER A 10 13.12 -10.78 15.23
C SER A 10 12.76 -9.96 13.99
N VAL A 11 11.83 -9.01 14.13
CA VAL A 11 11.56 -8.02 13.08
C VAL A 11 12.67 -6.97 13.13
N GLN A 12 13.66 -7.12 12.26
CA GLN A 12 14.68 -6.08 12.06
C GLN A 12 14.01 -4.88 11.40
N SER A 13 13.85 -3.77 12.14
CA SER A 13 13.28 -2.54 11.59
C SER A 13 14.25 -1.89 10.60
N ASN A 14 14.09 -2.17 9.31
CA ASN A 14 14.77 -1.44 8.25
C ASN A 14 13.86 -0.33 7.71
N ALA A 15 13.56 0.63 8.59
CA ALA A 15 12.61 1.71 8.33
C ALA A 15 12.95 2.51 7.06
N ARG A 16 14.24 2.68 6.72
CA ARG A 16 14.66 3.37 5.49
C ARG A 16 14.28 2.61 4.24
N THR A 17 14.55 1.30 4.19
CA THR A 17 14.15 0.49 3.04
C THR A 17 12.63 0.45 2.89
N ILE A 18 11.89 0.32 3.99
CA ILE A 18 10.42 0.36 3.97
C ILE A 18 9.91 1.73 3.49
N ALA A 19 10.49 2.83 3.96
CA ALA A 19 10.10 4.17 3.54
C ALA A 19 10.37 4.39 2.05
N LEU A 20 11.52 3.95 1.54
CA LEU A 20 11.87 4.06 0.13
C LEU A 20 10.95 3.20 -0.76
N THR A 21 10.64 1.97 -0.35
CA THR A 21 9.74 1.11 -1.13
C THR A 21 8.33 1.69 -1.18
N MET A 22 7.81 2.19 -0.05
CA MET A 22 6.50 2.84 -0.01
C MET A 22 6.47 4.14 -0.83
N PHE A 23 7.56 4.93 -0.79
CA PHE A 23 7.65 6.14 -1.60
C PHE A 23 7.64 5.83 -3.10
N ILE A 24 8.46 4.86 -3.55
CA ILE A 24 8.50 4.44 -4.96
C ILE A 24 7.14 3.89 -5.39
N LEU A 25 6.50 3.09 -4.55
CA LEU A 25 5.17 2.55 -4.82
C LEU A 25 4.13 3.66 -4.98
N GLY A 26 4.09 4.62 -4.04
CA GLY A 26 3.18 5.76 -4.09
C GLY A 26 3.42 6.66 -5.31
N ALA A 27 4.68 6.99 -5.60
CA ALA A 27 5.04 7.77 -6.78
C ALA A 27 4.68 7.05 -8.08
N GLY A 28 4.92 5.73 -8.14
CA GLY A 28 4.54 4.89 -9.26
C GLY A 28 3.04 4.86 -9.51
N LEU A 29 2.23 4.75 -8.45
CA LEU A 29 0.76 4.80 -8.57
C LEU A 29 0.29 6.13 -9.16
N VAL A 30 0.83 7.27 -8.69
CA VAL A 30 0.49 8.60 -9.23
C VAL A 30 0.87 8.71 -10.71
N PHE A 31 2.08 8.27 -11.07
CA PHE A 31 2.56 8.34 -12.45
C PHE A 31 1.74 7.44 -13.39
N LEU A 32 1.53 6.18 -13.02
CA LEU A 32 0.81 5.21 -13.85
C LEU A 32 -0.64 5.62 -14.09
N THR A 33 -1.31 6.18 -13.07
CA THR A 33 -2.69 6.65 -13.19
C THR A 33 -2.78 7.97 -13.97
N GLY A 34 -1.85 8.89 -13.75
CA GLY A 34 -1.80 10.18 -14.46
C GLY A 34 -1.50 10.06 -15.95
N PHE A 35 -0.70 9.06 -16.36
CA PHE A 35 -0.33 8.81 -17.76
C PHE A 35 -0.98 7.56 -18.35
N ALA A 36 -2.01 7.00 -17.70
CA ALA A 36 -2.71 5.84 -18.22
C ALA A 36 -3.38 6.17 -19.57
N PRO A 37 -3.11 5.41 -20.65
CA PRO A 37 -3.82 5.58 -21.92
C PRO A 37 -5.29 5.10 -21.83
N SER A 38 -5.59 4.28 -20.81
CA SER A 38 -6.92 3.75 -20.52
C SER A 38 -7.68 4.71 -19.61
N THR A 39 -8.76 5.30 -20.12
CA THR A 39 -9.69 6.11 -19.35
C THR A 39 -10.32 5.32 -18.21
N THR A 40 -10.53 4.01 -18.37
CA THR A 40 -11.00 3.11 -17.31
C THR A 40 -10.04 3.06 -16.13
N LEU A 41 -8.73 2.92 -16.38
CA LEU A 41 -7.73 2.82 -15.31
C LEU A 41 -7.56 4.16 -14.57
N HIS A 42 -7.58 5.27 -15.32
CA HIS A 42 -7.56 6.61 -14.76
C HIS A 42 -8.81 6.89 -13.91
N ASN A 43 -10.00 6.55 -14.43
CA ASN A 43 -11.27 6.73 -13.71
C ASN A 43 -11.38 5.82 -12.48
N ALA A 44 -10.88 4.58 -12.53
CA ALA A 44 -10.86 3.68 -11.37
C ALA A 44 -9.96 4.20 -10.23
N ALA A 45 -8.82 4.80 -10.57
CA ALA A 45 -7.96 5.47 -9.60
C ALA A 45 -8.63 6.71 -8.99
N HIS A 46 -9.34 7.49 -9.81
CA HIS A 46 -10.14 8.62 -9.33
C HIS A 46 -11.36 8.20 -8.52
N ASP A 47 -11.97 7.05 -8.80
CA ASP A 47 -13.11 6.51 -8.06
C ASP A 47 -12.69 5.97 -6.68
N SER A 48 -11.46 5.47 -6.56
CA SER A 48 -10.89 5.05 -5.27
C SER A 48 -10.95 6.17 -4.23
N ARG A 49 -10.83 7.45 -4.61
CA ARG A 49 -10.97 8.56 -3.65
C ARG A 49 -12.40 8.72 -3.13
N HIS A 50 -13.41 8.36 -3.92
CA HIS A 50 -14.82 8.39 -3.52
C HIS A 50 -15.16 7.18 -2.64
N THR A 51 -14.57 6.00 -2.92
CA THR A 51 -14.73 4.79 -2.08
C THR A 51 -13.88 4.80 -0.80
N LEU A 52 -12.77 5.54 -0.78
CA LEU A 52 -11.99 5.79 0.45
C LEU A 52 -12.66 6.83 1.36
N SER A 53 -13.56 7.64 0.81
CA SER A 53 -14.44 8.53 1.57
C SER A 53 -15.78 7.87 1.92
N PHE A 54 -15.93 6.55 1.71
CA PHE A 54 -17.18 5.87 1.98
C PHE A 54 -17.49 5.93 3.49
N PRO A 55 -18.71 6.38 3.85
CA PRO A 55 -19.05 6.78 5.19
C PRO A 55 -19.06 5.57 6.12
N CYS A 56 -18.60 5.79 7.36
CA CYS A 56 -18.95 4.97 8.50
C CYS A 56 -20.41 5.26 8.90
N HIS A 57 -21.34 4.93 8.00
CA HIS A 57 -22.71 4.57 8.34
C HIS A 57 -23.24 3.58 7.31
#